data_AF-A0AAP8HV32-F1
#
_entry.id   AF-A0AAP8HV32-F1
#
_cell.length_a   1.000
_cell.length_b   1.000
_cell.length_c   1.000
_cell.angle_alpha   90.00
_cell.angle_beta   90.00
_cell.angle_gamma   90.00
#
_symmetry.space_group_name_H-M   'P 1'
#
loop_
_entity.id
_entity.type
_entity.pdbx_description
1 polymer ?
#
loop_
_entity_poly.entity_id
_entity_poly.type
_entity_poly.pdbx_seq_one_letter_code
_entity_poly.pdbx_strand_id
1 'polypeptide(L)'
;MKADLILKNYEIAKARYAALGVDTDKAIETLEKTPISLHCWQADDVVGFERGEAASGGIQSTGNYPGKARNIDELRQDIEKVNSLLAGTFRLNLHEIYGEFGGKQIDRNEVTVDQFTGWMQWAKEQNMKLDFNSTSFSHPKSGS
;
A
#
# COMPACT_ATOMS: atom_id res chain seq x y z
N MET A 1 25.54 21.37 -8.12
CA MET A 1 26.49 20.25 -8.42
C MET A 1 25.79 18.93 -8.72
N LYS A 2 25.09 18.26 -7.77
CA LYS A 2 24.39 16.99 -8.09
C LYS A 2 23.19 17.17 -9.03
N ALA A 3 22.36 18.19 -8.79
CA ALA A 3 21.18 18.47 -9.63
C ALA A 3 21.56 18.84 -11.08
N ASP A 4 22.55 19.71 -11.28
CA ASP A 4 23.00 20.11 -12.62
C ASP A 4 23.54 18.92 -13.42
N LEU A 5 24.23 17.99 -12.76
CA LEU A 5 24.72 16.77 -13.39
C LEU A 5 23.56 15.83 -13.78
N ILE A 6 22.55 15.69 -12.91
CA ILE A 6 21.34 14.90 -13.20
C ILE A 6 20.63 15.47 -14.42
N LEU A 7 20.40 16.79 -14.46
CA LEU A 7 19.72 17.45 -15.57
C LEU A 7 20.50 17.30 -16.89
N LYS A 8 21.82 17.51 -16.87
CA LYS A 8 22.67 17.30 -18.05
C LYS A 8 22.59 15.86 -18.56
N ASN A 9 22.63 14.88 -17.66
CA ASN A 9 22.53 13.47 -18.03
C ASN A 9 21.13 13.12 -18.57
N TYR A 10 20.08 13.71 -18.01
CA TYR A 10 18.71 13.54 -18.51
C TYR A 10 18.56 14.09 -19.93
N GLU A 11 19.08 15.28 -20.23
CA GLU A 11 19.03 15.85 -21.59
C GLU A 11 19.77 14.97 -22.61
N ILE A 12 20.90 14.38 -22.24
CA ILE A 12 21.61 13.41 -23.09
C ILE A 12 20.74 12.17 -23.33
N ALA A 13 20.08 11.64 -22.30
CA ALA A 13 19.19 10.49 -22.43
C ALA A 13 17.98 10.80 -23.32
N LYS A 14 17.34 11.96 -23.11
CA LYS A 14 16.22 12.45 -23.91
C LYS A 14 16.56 12.53 -25.39
N ALA A 15 17.73 13.09 -25.74
CA ALA A 15 18.19 13.14 -27.13
C ALA A 15 18.39 11.74 -27.73
N ARG A 16 18.92 10.77 -26.96
CA ARG A 16 19.10 9.37 -27.42
C ARG A 16 17.77 8.66 -27.66
N TYR A 17 16.80 8.83 -26.77
CA TYR A 17 15.47 8.24 -26.94
C TYR A 17 14.70 8.89 -28.10
N ALA A 18 14.83 10.21 -28.28
CA ALA A 18 14.24 10.91 -29.41
C ALA A 18 14.73 10.38 -30.77
N ALA A 19 16.01 10.00 -30.88
CA ALA A 19 16.56 9.37 -32.09
C ALA A 19 15.93 8.00 -32.40
N LEU A 20 15.28 7.36 -31.43
CA LEU A 20 14.51 6.12 -31.58
C LEU A 20 12.99 6.37 -31.73
N GLY A 21 12.56 7.64 -31.82
CA GLY A 21 11.15 8.02 -31.89
C GLY A 21 10.41 7.97 -30.55
N VAL A 22 11.12 7.96 -29.42
CA VAL A 22 10.53 7.92 -28.07
C VAL A 22 10.58 9.31 -27.42
N ASP A 23 9.42 9.82 -27.03
CA ASP A 23 9.28 11.06 -26.24
C ASP A 23 9.33 10.72 -24.74
N THR A 24 10.46 11.05 -24.09
CA THR A 24 10.67 10.76 -22.67
C THR A 24 9.83 11.63 -21.74
N ASP A 25 9.55 12.88 -22.11
CA ASP A 25 8.73 13.76 -21.28
C ASP A 25 7.29 13.23 -21.25
N LYS A 26 6.76 12.83 -22.41
CA LYS A 26 5.45 12.18 -22.50
C LYS A 26 5.41 10.84 -21.74
N ALA A 27 6.50 10.07 -21.77
CA ALA A 27 6.60 8.83 -21.01
C ALA A 27 6.57 9.08 -19.50
N ILE A 28 7.27 10.10 -19.01
CA ILE A 28 7.24 10.52 -17.60
C ILE A 28 5.85 11.03 -17.23
N GLU A 29 5.21 11.86 -18.05
CA GLU A 29 3.84 12.34 -17.82
C GLU A 29 2.85 11.17 -17.72
N THR A 30 3.02 10.14 -18.55
CA THR A 30 2.19 8.92 -18.51
C THR A 30 2.44 8.14 -17.22
N LEU A 31 3.71 8.00 -16.81
CA LEU A 31 4.09 7.34 -15.57
C LEU A 31 3.48 8.04 -14.35
N GLU A 32 3.60 9.37 -14.26
CA GLU A 32 3.06 10.17 -13.16
C GLU A 32 1.53 10.06 -13.01
N LYS A 33 0.81 9.81 -14.11
CA LYS A 33 -0.64 9.64 -14.12
C LYS A 33 -1.09 8.19 -13.90
N THR A 34 -0.18 7.23 -13.91
CA THR A 34 -0.51 5.81 -13.77
C THR A 34 -0.59 5.44 -12.28
N PRO A 35 -1.80 5.17 -11.74
CA PRO A 35 -1.93 4.88 -10.32
C PRO A 35 -1.40 3.49 -9.99
N ILE A 36 -0.62 3.39 -8.92
CA ILE A 36 -0.20 2.12 -8.32
C ILE A 36 -0.92 1.96 -6.98
N SER A 37 -1.52 0.80 -6.75
CA SER A 37 -2.17 0.47 -5.48
C SER A 37 -1.25 -0.40 -4.62
N LEU A 38 -0.77 0.18 -3.53
CA LEU A 38 0.14 -0.46 -2.58
C LEU A 38 -0.67 -1.35 -1.65
N HIS A 39 -0.24 -2.59 -1.44
CA HIS A 39 -0.92 -3.51 -0.55
C HIS A 39 -0.56 -3.27 0.93
N CYS A 40 -1.57 -3.11 1.80
CA CYS A 40 -1.33 -2.82 3.21
C CYS A 40 -0.64 -3.97 3.96
N TRP A 41 -0.90 -5.21 3.54
CA TRP A 41 -0.54 -6.43 4.28
C TRP A 41 0.95 -6.79 4.29
N GLN A 42 1.77 -6.08 3.52
CA GLN A 42 3.21 -6.28 3.54
C GLN A 42 3.86 -5.74 4.81
N ALA A 43 3.25 -4.74 5.45
CA ALA A 43 3.84 -4.09 6.62
C ALA A 43 3.70 -4.93 7.91
N ASP A 44 2.82 -5.93 7.94
CA ASP A 44 2.51 -6.71 9.13
C ASP A 44 2.50 -8.23 8.90
N ASP A 45 3.02 -8.70 7.76
CA ASP A 45 3.04 -10.10 7.34
C ASP A 45 1.65 -10.73 7.14
N VAL A 46 0.64 -9.97 6.73
CA VAL A 46 -0.75 -10.45 6.51
C VAL A 46 -1.43 -10.91 7.80
N VAL A 47 -1.06 -10.33 8.95
CA VAL A 47 -1.66 -10.67 10.25
C VAL A 47 -3.02 -9.99 10.43
N GLY A 48 -3.14 -8.73 10.01
CA GLY A 48 -4.30 -7.88 10.25
C GLY A 48 -4.50 -7.54 11.73
N PHE A 49 -5.60 -6.85 12.00
CA PHE A 49 -5.94 -6.32 13.33
C PHE A 49 -7.28 -6.82 13.86
N GLU A 50 -7.93 -7.77 13.17
CA GLU A 50 -9.12 -8.47 13.66
C GLU A 50 -8.79 -9.45 14.80
N ARG A 51 -7.77 -10.31 14.59
CA ARG A 51 -7.43 -11.42 15.50
C ARG A 51 -5.95 -11.49 15.89
N GLY A 52 -5.06 -10.88 15.12
CA GLY A 52 -3.62 -10.93 15.38
C GLY A 52 -3.00 -12.31 15.16
N GLU A 53 -3.60 -13.14 14.31
CA GLU A 53 -3.14 -14.51 14.01
C GLU A 53 -2.33 -14.57 12.72
N ALA A 54 -1.44 -15.56 12.61
CA ALA A 54 -0.64 -15.76 11.41
C ALA A 54 -1.52 -16.15 10.19
N ALA A 55 -1.04 -15.80 9.01
CA ALA A 55 -1.70 -16.14 7.75
C ALA A 55 -1.85 -17.66 7.57
N SER A 56 -3.03 -18.10 7.09
CA SER A 56 -3.34 -19.48 6.70
C SER A 56 -4.17 -19.50 5.40
N GLY A 57 -4.58 -20.67 4.93
CA GLY A 57 -5.31 -20.81 3.66
C GLY A 57 -4.40 -20.83 2.43
N GLY A 58 -3.20 -21.41 2.56
CA GLY A 58 -2.26 -21.59 1.45
C GLY A 58 -1.32 -20.41 1.18
N ILE A 59 -1.42 -19.34 1.98
CA ILE A 59 -0.52 -18.19 1.95
C ILE A 59 0.41 -18.20 3.17
N GLN A 60 1.65 -17.73 2.98
CA GLN A 60 2.64 -17.66 4.06
C GLN A 60 3.57 -16.46 3.85
N SER A 61 3.84 -15.73 4.92
CA SER A 61 4.92 -14.75 5.03
C SER A 61 6.14 -15.44 5.64
N THR A 62 7.30 -15.37 5.00
CA THR A 62 8.52 -16.06 5.44
C THR A 62 9.59 -15.10 5.95
N GLY A 63 10.33 -15.53 6.98
CA GLY A 63 11.41 -14.75 7.58
C GLY A 63 10.97 -14.12 8.90
N ASN A 64 11.95 -13.67 9.69
CA ASN A 64 11.76 -13.07 11.01
C ASN A 64 12.40 -11.68 11.08
N TYR A 65 12.26 -10.87 10.03
CA TYR A 65 12.79 -9.51 10.04
C TYR A 65 12.02 -8.68 11.09
N PRO A 66 12.71 -7.99 12.02
CA PRO A 66 12.04 -7.28 13.10
C PRO A 66 11.36 -5.99 12.59
N GLY A 67 10.39 -5.49 13.36
CA GLY A 67 9.83 -4.15 13.15
C GLY A 67 8.54 -4.08 12.34
N LYS A 68 7.86 -5.20 12.10
CA LYS A 68 6.54 -5.19 11.46
C LYS A 68 5.51 -4.40 12.29
N ALA A 69 4.57 -3.77 11.60
CA ALA A 69 3.46 -3.07 12.23
C ALA A 69 2.60 -4.03 13.07
N ARG A 70 2.17 -3.57 14.25
CA ARG A 70 1.38 -4.36 15.21
C ARG A 70 0.00 -3.77 15.44
N ASN A 71 -0.26 -2.59 14.92
CA ASN A 71 -1.51 -1.86 15.02
C ASN A 71 -1.64 -0.88 13.84
N ILE A 72 -2.80 -0.25 13.75
CA ILE A 72 -3.15 0.65 12.64
C ILE A 72 -2.27 1.91 12.62
N ASP A 73 -1.90 2.44 13.77
CA ASP A 73 -1.06 3.64 13.86
C ASP A 73 0.35 3.36 13.33
N GLU A 74 0.94 2.24 13.71
CA GLU A 74 2.23 1.78 13.17
C GLU A 74 2.14 1.53 11.66
N LEU A 75 1.07 0.86 11.21
CA LEU A 75 0.87 0.60 9.78
C LEU A 75 0.77 1.89 8.96
N ARG A 76 0.04 2.89 9.45
CA ARG A 76 -0.07 4.20 8.79
C ARG A 76 1.29 4.91 8.74
N GLN A 77 2.06 4.89 9.82
CA GLN A 77 3.40 5.47 9.85
C GLN A 77 4.35 4.78 8.86
N ASP A 78 4.27 3.46 8.74
CA ASP A 78 5.06 2.70 7.75
C ASP A 78 4.68 3.10 6.32
N ILE A 79 3.38 3.23 6.03
CA ILE A 79 2.90 3.66 4.70
C ILE A 79 3.29 5.11 4.42
N GLU A 80 3.19 6.02 5.40
CA GLU A 80 3.64 7.41 5.28
C GLU A 80 5.13 7.47 4.96
N LYS A 81 5.94 6.62 5.60
CA LYS A 81 7.36 6.54 5.31
C LYS A 81 7.62 6.06 3.89
N VAL A 82 6.88 5.06 3.41
CA VAL A 82 6.96 4.61 2.02
C VAL A 82 6.54 5.74 1.07
N ASN A 83 5.43 6.42 1.34
CA ASN A 83 4.92 7.52 0.54
C ASN A 83 5.93 8.68 0.46
N SER A 84 6.69 8.94 1.53
CA SER A 84 7.75 9.96 1.53
C SER A 84 8.95 9.62 0.63
N LEU A 85 9.07 8.37 0.18
CA LEU A 85 10.19 7.88 -0.64
C LEU A 85 9.79 7.67 -2.10
N LEU A 86 8.49 7.60 -2.39
CA LEU A 86 7.97 7.39 -3.74
C LEU A 86 7.69 8.73 -4.43
N ALA A 87 7.88 8.75 -5.75
CA ALA A 87 7.45 9.87 -6.59
C ALA A 87 6.06 9.58 -7.17
N GLY A 88 5.13 10.52 -7.03
CA GLY A 88 3.77 10.41 -7.56
C GLY A 88 2.71 10.25 -6.47
N THR A 89 1.49 9.90 -6.88
CA THR A 89 0.35 9.67 -5.97
C THR A 89 -0.09 8.22 -6.06
N PHE A 90 -0.27 7.58 -4.91
CA PHE A 90 -0.56 6.15 -4.79
C PHE A 90 -1.94 5.89 -4.22
N ARG A 91 -2.43 4.67 -4.43
CA ARG A 91 -3.61 4.13 -3.75
C ARG A 91 -3.14 3.18 -2.66
N LEU A 92 -3.97 2.95 -1.65
CA LEU A 92 -3.76 1.90 -0.65
C LEU A 92 -4.83 0.82 -0.83
N ASN A 93 -4.40 -0.41 -1.00
CA ASN A 93 -5.25 -1.58 -1.09
C ASN A 93 -5.41 -2.23 0.28
N LEU A 94 -6.61 -2.12 0.84
CA LEU A 94 -6.96 -2.63 2.16
C LEU A 94 -7.58 -4.03 2.08
N HIS A 95 -7.31 -4.83 3.10
CA HIS A 95 -8.10 -6.03 3.40
C HIS A 95 -9.06 -5.74 4.55
N GLU A 96 -10.19 -6.43 4.58
CA GLU A 96 -11.20 -6.35 5.66
C GLU A 96 -10.62 -6.57 7.06
N ILE A 97 -9.60 -7.43 7.21
CA ILE A 97 -8.95 -7.68 8.49
C ILE A 97 -8.12 -6.49 9.02
N TYR A 98 -8.00 -5.40 8.27
CA TYR A 98 -7.30 -4.17 8.67
C TYR A 98 -8.23 -3.08 9.23
N GLY A 99 -9.50 -3.42 9.52
CA GLY A 99 -10.45 -2.50 10.14
C GLY A 99 -10.04 -2.02 11.54
N GLU A 100 -10.50 -0.83 11.91
CA GLU A 100 -10.37 -0.22 13.24
C GLU A 100 -11.38 -0.85 14.22
N PHE A 101 -11.10 -2.09 14.65
CA PHE A 101 -12.01 -2.84 15.51
C PHE A 101 -12.08 -2.35 16.97
N GLY A 102 -11.15 -1.49 17.40
CA GLY A 102 -11.13 -0.92 18.75
C GLY A 102 -11.07 -1.99 19.86
N GLY A 103 -10.42 -3.12 19.59
CA GLY A 103 -10.33 -4.27 20.50
C GLY A 103 -11.61 -5.11 20.61
N LYS A 104 -12.66 -4.81 19.85
CA LYS A 104 -13.88 -5.62 19.78
C LYS A 104 -13.71 -6.74 18.76
N GLN A 105 -14.28 -7.89 19.05
CA GLN A 105 -14.45 -8.95 18.05
C GLN A 105 -15.75 -8.69 17.27
N ILE A 106 -15.62 -8.49 15.97
CA ILE A 106 -16.74 -8.34 15.01
C ILE A 106 -16.54 -9.45 13.98
N ASP A 107 -17.56 -10.30 13.76
CA ASP A 107 -17.46 -11.32 12.71
C ASP A 107 -17.41 -10.61 11.34
N ARG A 108 -16.71 -11.19 10.36
CA ARG A 108 -16.49 -10.58 9.05
C ARG A 108 -17.80 -10.26 8.33
N ASN A 109 -18.83 -11.08 8.53
CA ASN A 109 -20.16 -10.80 7.96
C ASN A 109 -20.90 -9.62 8.61
N GLU A 110 -20.35 -9.02 9.66
CA GLU A 110 -20.91 -7.88 10.39
C GLU A 110 -20.05 -6.61 10.26
N VAL A 111 -18.93 -6.68 9.52
CA VAL A 111 -18.06 -5.53 9.28
C VAL A 111 -18.77 -4.50 8.41
N THR A 112 -18.71 -3.24 8.82
CA THR A 112 -19.31 -2.11 8.12
C THR A 112 -18.27 -1.03 7.81
N VAL A 113 -18.71 0.06 7.16
CA VAL A 113 -17.91 1.25 6.91
C VAL A 113 -17.37 1.90 8.20
N ASP A 114 -18.00 1.65 9.34
CA ASP A 114 -17.60 2.24 10.63
C ASP A 114 -16.16 1.86 10.98
N GLN A 115 -15.77 0.60 10.72
CA GLN A 115 -14.39 0.12 10.95
C GLN A 115 -13.35 0.71 9.98
N PHE A 116 -13.76 1.46 8.96
CA PHE A 116 -12.86 2.03 7.95
C PHE A 116 -12.94 3.55 7.88
N THR A 117 -13.68 4.19 8.78
CA THR A 117 -13.84 5.65 8.75
C THR A 117 -12.52 6.38 8.98
N GLY A 118 -11.67 5.93 9.92
CA GLY A 118 -10.35 6.50 10.10
C GLY A 118 -9.44 6.25 8.91
N TRP A 119 -9.57 5.12 8.21
CA TRP A 119 -8.83 4.87 6.96
C TRP A 119 -9.21 5.83 5.86
N MET A 120 -10.51 6.11 5.70
CA MET A 120 -11.00 7.07 4.70
C MET A 120 -10.52 8.49 5.01
N GLN A 121 -10.56 8.90 6.28
CA GLN A 121 -10.05 10.20 6.70
C GLN A 121 -8.54 10.32 6.47
N TRP A 122 -7.77 9.35 6.97
CA TRP A 122 -6.32 9.32 6.83
C TRP A 122 -5.90 9.30 5.35
N ALA A 123 -6.56 8.49 4.51
CA ALA A 123 -6.25 8.43 3.08
C ALA A 123 -6.48 9.79 2.40
N LYS A 124 -7.55 10.50 2.77
CA LYS A 124 -7.81 11.86 2.28
C LYS A 124 -6.71 12.83 2.69
N GLU A 125 -6.22 12.76 3.94
CA GLU A 125 -5.11 13.59 4.44
C GLU A 125 -3.80 13.29 3.70
N GLN A 126 -3.55 12.03 3.33
CA GLN A 126 -2.38 11.60 2.56
C GLN A 126 -2.52 11.76 1.03
N ASN A 127 -3.63 12.33 0.54
CA ASN A 127 -3.97 12.40 -0.89
C ASN A 127 -3.97 11.01 -1.59
N MET A 128 -4.37 9.97 -0.86
CA MET A 128 -4.46 8.61 -1.36
C MET A 128 -5.92 8.22 -1.61
N LYS A 129 -6.13 7.31 -2.57
CA LYS A 129 -7.42 6.62 -2.75
C LYS A 129 -7.34 5.22 -2.17
N LEU A 130 -8.49 4.65 -1.80
CA LEU A 130 -8.57 3.31 -1.22
C LEU A 130 -9.13 2.30 -2.23
N ASP A 131 -8.50 1.13 -2.28
CA ASP A 131 -9.04 -0.13 -2.81
C ASP A 131 -9.37 -1.07 -1.64
N PHE A 132 -10.20 -2.09 -1.88
CA PHE A 132 -10.70 -2.95 -0.81
C PHE A 132 -10.87 -4.39 -1.24
N ASN A 133 -10.62 -5.32 -0.31
CA ASN A 133 -10.81 -6.75 -0.46
C ASN A 133 -11.53 -7.29 0.77
N SER A 134 -12.56 -8.11 0.56
CA SER A 134 -13.05 -9.00 1.62
C SER A 134 -11.96 -10.03 1.98
N THR A 135 -12.01 -10.57 3.20
CA THR A 135 -11.01 -11.56 3.63
C THR A 135 -11.64 -12.93 3.84
N SER A 136 -11.33 -13.89 2.98
CA SER A 136 -11.90 -15.24 3.00
C SER A 136 -10.90 -16.35 3.36
N PHE A 137 -9.80 -16.01 4.02
CA PHE A 137 -8.75 -16.91 4.53
C PHE A 137 -8.48 -16.62 6.02
N SER A 138 -7.61 -17.38 6.71
CA SER A 138 -7.29 -17.16 8.14
C SER A 138 -8.52 -17.01 9.02
N HIS A 139 -9.50 -17.91 8.88
CA HIS A 139 -10.71 -17.88 9.67
C HIS A 139 -11.22 -19.30 9.94
N PRO A 140 -11.83 -19.61 11.10
CA PRO A 140 -12.37 -20.96 11.37
C PRO A 140 -13.40 -21.46 10.35
N LYS A 141 -14.04 -20.54 9.60
CA LYS A 141 -15.00 -20.85 8.52
C LYS A 141 -14.37 -20.88 7.12
N SER A 142 -13.06 -20.64 6.96
CA SER A 142 -12.42 -20.70 5.64
C SER A 142 -12.23 -22.16 5.20
N GLY A 143 -12.28 -22.40 3.89
CA GLY A 143 -12.03 -23.72 3.32
C GLY A 143 -10.61 -24.23 3.64
N SER A 144 -10.49 -25.55 3.81
CA SER A 144 -9.22 -26.27 3.98
C SER A 144 -8.56 -26.59 2.64
#